data_AF-A0A4Y2P347-F1
#
_entry.id   AF-A0A4Y2P347-F1
#
_cell.length_a   1.000
_cell.length_b   1.000
_cell.length_c   1.000
_cell.angle_alpha   90.00
_cell.angle_beta   90.00
_cell.angle_gamma   90.00
#
_symmetry.space_group_name_H-M   'P 1'
#
loop_
_entity.id
_entity.type
_entity.pdbx_description
1 polymer ?
#
loop_
_entity_poly.entity_id
_entity_poly.type
_entity_poly.pdbx_seq_one_letter_code
_entity_poly.pdbx_strand_id
1 'polypeptide(L)'
;MGGVDMEDQCLSHYTTVRNQQKKYYKKIFRQLLNQSGWNAFVLFKKCGGKMTHLDFRMNLVQSLLQTYGEKKHLQHPVADHLTGRHFASHIEATEKKKMPTRVCIVCSKMFDDKGRRVRKESRFESKQCNVALCIVPCFERYHTVQDF
;
A
#
# COMPACT_ATOMS: atom_id res chain seq x y z
N MET A 1 -20.80 48.16 -4.06
CA MET A 1 -20.53 47.32 -5.24
C MET A 1 -19.52 46.19 -4.99
N GLY A 2 -18.67 46.20 -3.95
CA GLY A 2 -17.60 45.19 -3.77
C GLY A 2 -17.97 43.83 -3.18
N GLY A 3 -19.25 43.44 -3.15
CA GLY A 3 -19.66 42.14 -2.59
C GLY A 3 -19.17 40.96 -3.43
N VAL A 4 -19.27 41.10 -4.76
CA VAL A 4 -18.83 40.10 -5.74
C VAL A 4 -17.31 39.97 -5.74
N ASP A 5 -16.58 41.08 -5.68
CA ASP A 5 -15.11 41.08 -5.65
C ASP A 5 -14.57 40.41 -4.36
N MET A 6 -15.21 40.68 -3.22
CA MET A 6 -14.85 40.06 -1.94
C MET A 6 -15.08 38.55 -1.97
N GLU A 7 -16.18 38.11 -2.58
CA GLU A 7 -16.50 36.70 -2.77
C GLU A 7 -15.46 36.02 -3.67
N ASP A 8 -15.11 36.61 -4.81
CA ASP A 8 -14.12 36.07 -5.73
C ASP A 8 -12.73 35.97 -5.06
N GLN A 9 -12.35 37.00 -4.29
CA GLN A 9 -11.14 36.96 -3.47
C GLN A 9 -11.18 35.80 -2.46
N CYS A 10 -12.29 35.61 -1.74
CA CYS A 10 -12.44 34.51 -0.78
C CYS A 10 -12.36 33.13 -1.44
N LEU A 11 -12.91 32.98 -2.64
CA LEU A 11 -12.85 31.73 -3.41
C LEU A 11 -11.47 31.46 -4.00
N SER A 12 -10.72 32.51 -4.34
CA SER A 12 -9.36 32.43 -4.87
C SER A 12 -8.38 31.79 -3.87
N HIS A 13 -8.59 31.99 -2.56
CA HIS A 13 -7.76 31.40 -1.51
C HIS A 13 -7.85 29.87 -1.45
N TYR A 14 -8.95 29.27 -1.93
CA TYR A 14 -9.19 27.83 -1.88
C TYR A 14 -9.62 27.29 -3.26
N THR A 15 -8.81 27.56 -4.28
CA THR A 15 -9.10 27.12 -5.66
C THR A 15 -9.11 25.59 -5.76
N THR A 16 -10.25 25.02 -6.15
CA THR A 16 -10.37 23.58 -6.45
C THR A 16 -10.28 23.29 -7.95
N VAL A 17 -10.38 24.34 -8.77
CA VAL A 17 -10.20 24.31 -10.23
C VAL A 17 -8.74 24.05 -10.56
N ARG A 18 -8.45 23.05 -11.41
CA ARG A 18 -7.09 22.72 -11.83
C ARG A 18 -6.83 23.24 -13.25
N ASN A 19 -5.70 23.94 -13.44
CA ASN A 19 -5.35 24.59 -14.72
C ASN A 19 -5.24 23.60 -15.91
N GLN A 20 -4.92 22.33 -15.67
CA GLN A 20 -4.72 21.31 -16.71
C GLN A 20 -5.96 20.40 -16.96
N GLN A 21 -7.18 20.85 -16.59
CA GLN A 21 -8.39 20.04 -16.83
C GLN A 21 -8.80 20.03 -18.31
N LYS A 22 -8.54 18.91 -19.00
CA LYS A 22 -8.96 18.67 -20.40
C LYS A 22 -10.49 18.69 -20.63
N LYS A 23 -11.30 18.46 -19.59
CA LYS A 23 -12.76 18.39 -19.68
C LYS A 23 -13.39 19.60 -18.98
N TYR A 24 -13.93 20.54 -19.75
CA TYR A 24 -14.43 21.83 -19.26
C TYR A 24 -15.59 21.72 -18.26
N TYR A 25 -16.53 20.79 -18.44
CA TYR A 25 -17.64 20.60 -17.49
C TYR A 25 -17.15 20.26 -16.07
N LYS A 26 -16.02 19.56 -15.93
CA LYS A 26 -15.42 19.27 -14.62
C LYS A 26 -14.83 20.53 -13.97
N LYS A 27 -14.46 21.54 -14.74
CA LYS A 27 -14.03 22.86 -14.22
C LYS A 27 -15.25 23.60 -13.66
N ILE A 28 -16.36 23.65 -14.40
CA ILE A 28 -17.63 24.23 -13.95
C ILE A 28 -18.10 23.56 -12.65
N PHE A 29 -18.13 22.22 -12.61
CA PHE A 29 -18.55 21.48 -11.41
C PHE A 29 -17.73 21.85 -10.16
N ARG A 30 -16.40 21.95 -10.30
CA ARG A 30 -15.51 22.33 -9.18
C ARG A 30 -15.75 23.77 -8.74
N GLN A 31 -15.99 24.68 -9.68
CA GLN A 31 -16.35 26.06 -9.36
C GLN A 31 -17.66 26.12 -8.57
N LEU A 32 -18.70 25.41 -9.02
CA LEU A 32 -19.99 25.31 -8.32
C LEU A 32 -19.83 24.69 -6.93
N LEU A 33 -18.98 23.67 -6.78
CA LEU A 33 -18.68 23.05 -5.50
C LEU A 33 -18.00 24.03 -4.53
N ASN A 34 -17.05 24.82 -5.04
CA ASN A 34 -16.39 25.88 -4.26
C ASN A 34 -17.39 26.94 -3.81
N GLN A 35 -18.28 27.36 -4.72
CA GLN A 35 -19.35 28.31 -4.43
C GLN A 35 -20.30 27.79 -3.35
N SER A 36 -20.73 26.53 -3.46
CA SER A 36 -21.62 25.93 -2.45
C SER A 36 -20.98 25.86 -1.08
N GLY A 37 -19.68 25.58 -1.01
CA GLY A 37 -18.94 25.56 0.26
C GLY A 37 -18.86 26.95 0.91
N TRP A 38 -18.64 27.99 0.12
CA TRP A 38 -18.65 29.38 0.61
C TRP A 38 -20.04 29.81 1.07
N ASN A 39 -21.08 29.53 0.27
CA ASN A 39 -22.46 29.86 0.64
C ASN A 39 -22.88 29.17 1.95
N ALA A 40 -22.51 27.89 2.13
CA ALA A 40 -22.74 27.17 3.37
C ALA A 40 -22.02 27.81 4.57
N PHE A 41 -20.78 28.26 4.38
CA PHE A 41 -20.04 28.98 5.43
C PHE A 41 -20.70 30.31 5.78
N VAL A 42 -21.16 31.09 4.80
CA VAL A 42 -21.88 32.35 5.04
C VAL A 42 -23.16 32.10 5.84
N LEU A 43 -23.93 31.07 5.50
CA LEU A 43 -25.11 30.67 6.28
C LEU A 43 -24.74 30.29 7.71
N PHE A 44 -23.70 29.47 7.88
CA PHE A 44 -23.19 29.09 9.19
C PHE A 44 -22.78 30.30 10.05
N LYS A 45 -22.10 31.30 9.47
CA LYS A 45 -21.76 32.56 10.17
C LYS A 45 -23.01 33.33 10.56
N LYS A 46 -24.03 33.40 9.69
CA LYS A 46 -25.31 34.07 9.99
C LYS A 46 -26.08 33.38 11.12
N CYS A 47 -25.94 32.07 11.28
CA CYS A 47 -26.52 31.30 12.38
C CYS A 47 -25.73 31.40 13.70
N GLY A 48 -24.78 32.34 13.83
CA GLY A 48 -23.99 32.54 15.06
C GLY A 48 -22.70 31.73 15.14
N GLY A 49 -22.29 31.10 14.03
CA GLY A 49 -21.06 30.33 13.93
C GLY A 49 -19.79 31.15 14.16
N LYS A 50 -18.90 30.67 15.03
CA LYS A 50 -17.67 31.40 15.42
C LYS A 50 -16.38 30.90 14.75
N MET A 51 -16.39 29.69 14.18
CA MET A 51 -15.20 29.11 13.54
C MET A 51 -14.74 29.91 12.30
N THR A 52 -13.45 29.80 12.00
CA THR A 52 -12.87 30.37 10.78
C THR A 52 -13.33 29.58 9.54
N HIS A 53 -13.13 30.16 8.35
CA HIS A 53 -13.46 29.46 7.10
C HIS A 53 -12.63 28.18 6.92
N LEU A 54 -11.36 28.19 7.33
CA LEU A 54 -10.51 27.00 7.27
C LEU A 54 -11.03 25.88 8.17
N ASP A 55 -11.34 26.20 9.43
CA ASP A 55 -11.87 25.23 10.39
C ASP A 55 -13.21 24.64 9.90
N PHE A 56 -14.07 25.48 9.34
CA PHE A 56 -15.33 25.04 8.74
C PHE A 56 -15.10 24.04 7.60
N ARG A 57 -14.16 24.32 6.70
CA ARG A 57 -13.83 23.41 5.59
C ARG A 57 -13.24 22.09 6.09
N MET A 58 -12.36 22.13 7.08
CA MET A 58 -11.76 20.93 7.68
C MET A 58 -12.84 20.05 8.32
N ASN A 59 -13.75 20.64 9.10
CA ASN A 59 -14.89 19.92 9.69
C ASN A 59 -15.79 19.32 8.61
N LEU A 60 -16.11 20.08 7.57
CA LEU A 60 -16.93 19.59 6.45
C LEU A 60 -16.30 18.39 5.75
N VAL A 61 -14.98 18.44 5.48
CA VAL A 61 -14.24 17.31 4.90
C VAL A 61 -14.26 16.11 5.85
N GLN A 62 -13.99 16.32 7.14
CA GLN A 62 -14.01 15.25 8.13
C GLN A 62 -15.38 14.58 8.24
N SER A 63 -16.46 15.36 8.27
CA SER A 63 -17.83 14.83 8.27
C SER A 63 -18.14 14.03 7.01
N LEU A 64 -17.76 14.52 5.83
CA LEU A 64 -17.95 13.78 4.57
C LEU A 64 -17.16 12.47 4.55
N LEU A 65 -15.93 12.47 5.05
CA LEU A 65 -15.12 11.25 5.19
C LEU A 65 -15.70 10.29 6.22
N GLN A 66 -16.30 10.78 7.30
CA GLN A 66 -16.95 9.93 8.28
C GLN A 66 -18.23 9.29 7.75
N THR A 67 -19.03 10.03 6.98
CA THR A 67 -20.30 9.56 6.43
C THR A 67 -20.12 8.67 5.19
N TYR A 68 -19.22 9.05 4.29
CA TYR A 68 -19.08 8.44 2.96
C TYR A 68 -17.66 7.91 2.68
N GLY A 69 -16.71 8.16 3.58
CA GLY A 69 -15.38 7.58 3.44
C GLY A 69 -15.48 6.08 3.59
N GLU A 70 -15.09 5.35 2.54
CA GLU A 70 -14.76 3.94 2.69
C GLU A 70 -13.76 3.82 3.83
N LYS A 71 -13.98 2.87 4.75
CA LYS A 71 -12.94 2.39 5.66
C LYS A 71 -11.89 1.69 4.81
N LYS A 72 -11.12 2.48 4.06
CA LYS A 72 -9.84 2.03 3.54
C LYS A 72 -9.05 1.78 4.79
N HIS A 73 -8.93 0.51 5.17
CA HIS A 73 -7.75 0.08 5.88
C HIS A 73 -6.61 0.72 5.09
N LEU A 74 -6.04 1.77 5.65
CA LEU A 74 -4.73 2.23 5.22
C LEU A 74 -3.86 1.02 5.51
N GLN A 75 -3.75 0.14 4.53
CA GLN A 75 -2.58 -0.66 4.38
C GLN A 75 -1.50 0.40 4.15
N HIS A 76 -0.98 0.94 5.26
CA HIS A 76 0.40 1.34 5.28
C HIS A 76 1.14 0.23 4.53
N PRO A 77 2.01 0.54 3.56
CA PRO A 77 2.86 -0.49 3.03
C PRO A 77 3.65 -0.99 4.24
N VAL A 78 3.17 -2.07 4.85
CA VAL A 78 3.91 -2.85 5.82
C VAL A 78 5.10 -3.23 4.98
N ALA A 79 6.21 -2.53 5.23
CA ALA A 79 7.29 -2.52 4.29
C ALA A 79 7.65 -3.99 4.04
N ASP A 80 7.74 -4.36 2.76
CA ASP A 80 7.67 -5.76 2.28
C ASP A 80 8.65 -6.70 3.01
N HIS A 81 9.68 -6.11 3.63
CA HIS A 81 10.57 -6.76 4.59
C HIS A 81 9.92 -7.43 5.80
N LEU A 82 8.73 -7.02 6.22
CA LEU A 82 8.06 -7.48 7.45
C LEU A 82 7.06 -8.62 7.21
N THR A 83 6.54 -8.80 5.99
CA THR A 83 5.42 -9.72 5.72
C THR A 83 5.72 -10.84 4.73
N GLY A 84 6.67 -10.66 3.80
CA GLY A 84 6.83 -11.55 2.64
C GLY A 84 8.03 -12.50 2.63
N ARG A 85 8.75 -12.67 3.75
CA ARG A 85 10.08 -13.33 3.70
C ARG A 85 10.05 -14.81 4.09
N HIS A 86 10.36 -15.66 3.12
CA HIS A 86 10.89 -17.00 3.35
C HIS A 86 12.34 -16.87 3.83
N PHE A 87 12.61 -17.22 5.09
CA PHE A 87 13.95 -17.16 5.67
C PHE A 87 14.57 -18.55 5.74
N ALA A 88 15.87 -18.63 5.46
CA ALA A 88 16.63 -19.85 5.68
C ALA A 88 16.78 -20.11 7.18
N SER A 89 16.37 -21.28 7.63
CA SER A 89 16.58 -21.77 9.00
C SER A 89 17.28 -23.12 8.97
N HIS A 90 17.92 -23.49 10.08
CA HIS A 90 18.41 -24.85 10.24
C HIS A 90 17.27 -25.84 10.47
N ILE A 91 17.42 -27.04 9.92
CA ILE A 91 16.55 -28.18 10.23
C ILE A 91 16.76 -28.56 11.70
N GLU A 92 15.66 -28.70 12.44
CA GLU A 92 15.67 -29.00 13.87
C GLU A 92 16.28 -30.38 14.16
N ALA A 93 17.09 -30.44 15.22
CA ALA A 93 17.74 -31.68 15.62
C ALA A 93 16.71 -32.74 16.02
N THR A 94 16.96 -33.98 15.60
CA THR A 94 16.16 -35.14 16.01
C THR A 94 16.95 -35.95 17.03
N GLU A 95 16.30 -36.75 17.88
CA GLU A 95 16.94 -37.65 18.85
C GLU A 95 18.08 -38.49 18.24
N LYS A 96 17.93 -38.86 16.97
CA LYS A 96 18.89 -39.68 16.22
C LYS A 96 20.07 -38.90 15.63
N LYS A 97 19.92 -37.59 15.35
CA LYS A 97 20.93 -36.77 14.66
C LYS A 97 20.91 -35.32 15.15
N LYS A 98 22.05 -34.88 15.71
CA LYS A 98 22.29 -33.49 16.15
C LYS A 98 22.27 -32.47 15.01
N MET A 99 22.67 -32.90 13.80
CA MET A 99 22.73 -32.06 12.61
C MET A 99 22.05 -32.77 11.43
N PRO A 100 20.71 -32.79 11.39
CA PRO A 100 20.01 -33.46 10.31
C PRO A 100 20.16 -32.71 8.99
N THR A 101 20.15 -33.49 7.91
CA THR A 101 20.18 -33.04 6.53
C THR A 101 19.01 -33.62 5.77
N ARG A 102 18.47 -32.86 4.82
CA ARG A 102 17.41 -33.30 3.88
C ARG A 102 17.87 -33.02 2.45
N VAL A 103 17.36 -33.78 1.49
CA VAL A 103 17.69 -33.59 0.06
C VAL A 103 17.14 -32.24 -0.41
N CYS A 104 17.98 -31.47 -1.11
CA CYS A 104 17.55 -30.22 -1.72
C CYS A 104 16.59 -30.50 -2.88
N ILE A 105 15.39 -29.91 -2.84
CA ILE A 105 14.34 -30.15 -3.85
C ILE A 105 14.70 -29.57 -5.24
N VAL A 106 15.46 -28.48 -5.28
CA VAL A 106 15.95 -27.89 -6.55
C VAL A 106 17.01 -28.80 -7.16
N CYS A 107 18.00 -29.23 -6.38
CA CYS A 107 19.03 -30.13 -6.89
C CYS A 107 18.45 -31.48 -7.34
N SER A 108 17.48 -32.05 -6.61
CA SER A 108 16.90 -33.36 -6.96
C SER A 108 16.21 -33.42 -8.31
N LYS A 109 15.84 -32.26 -8.88
CA LYS A 109 15.30 -32.12 -10.23
C LYS A 109 16.36 -31.99 -11.32
N MET A 110 17.59 -31.61 -10.97
CA MET A 110 18.69 -31.44 -11.91
C MET A 110 19.37 -32.77 -12.23
N PHE A 111 20.07 -32.81 -13.37
CA PHE A 111 20.92 -33.94 -13.77
C PHE A 111 22.38 -33.49 -13.84
N ASP A 112 23.29 -34.33 -13.36
CA ASP A 112 24.74 -34.16 -13.51
C ASP A 112 25.16 -34.50 -14.95
N ASP A 113 26.40 -34.16 -15.34
CA ASP A 113 26.99 -34.42 -16.66
C ASP A 113 26.95 -35.89 -17.10
N LYS A 114 26.79 -36.81 -16.15
CA LYS A 114 26.66 -38.26 -16.36
C LYS A 114 25.21 -38.73 -16.53
N GLY A 115 24.26 -37.81 -16.69
CA GLY A 115 22.83 -38.10 -16.85
C GLY A 115 22.13 -38.65 -15.59
N ARG A 116 22.73 -38.46 -14.40
CA ARG A 116 22.17 -38.93 -13.12
C ARG A 116 21.55 -37.78 -12.35
N ARG A 117 20.45 -38.02 -11.63
CA ARG A 117 19.81 -36.98 -10.79
C ARG A 117 20.77 -36.50 -9.69
N VAL A 118 20.89 -35.18 -9.55
CA VAL A 118 21.74 -34.58 -8.53
C VAL A 118 21.08 -34.74 -7.16
N ARG A 119 21.76 -35.35 -6.19
CA ARG A 119 21.22 -35.54 -4.84
C ARG A 119 22.07 -34.85 -3.79
N LYS A 120 22.02 -33.51 -3.77
CA LYS A 120 22.68 -32.71 -2.74
C LYS A 120 21.83 -32.64 -1.48
N GLU A 121 22.47 -32.79 -0.34
CA GLU A 121 21.86 -32.63 0.97
C GLU A 121 22.07 -31.20 1.50
N SER A 122 21.06 -30.67 2.19
CA SER A 122 21.12 -29.37 2.84
C SER A 122 20.72 -29.48 4.31
N ARG A 123 21.36 -28.63 5.13
CA ARG A 123 21.00 -28.38 6.54
C ARG A 123 20.03 -27.21 6.71
N PHE A 124 19.71 -26.53 5.63
CA PHE A 124 18.85 -25.35 5.62
C PHE A 124 17.49 -25.68 5.00
N GLU A 125 16.45 -25.12 5.58
CA GLU A 125 15.07 -25.21 5.11
C GLU A 125 14.37 -23.85 5.17
N SER A 126 13.31 -23.70 4.38
CA SER A 126 12.34 -22.62 4.55
C SER A 126 11.20 -23.15 5.42
N LYS A 127 11.08 -22.72 6.69
CA LYS A 127 10.01 -23.23 7.59
C LYS A 127 8.61 -22.99 7.03
N GLN A 128 8.43 -21.87 6.34
CA GLN A 128 7.15 -21.50 5.72
C GLN A 128 6.76 -22.45 4.58
N CYS A 129 7.73 -22.96 3.83
CA CYS A 129 7.48 -23.91 2.73
C CYS A 129 7.69 -25.38 3.12
N ASN A 130 8.30 -25.65 4.28
CA ASN A 130 8.72 -26.97 4.75
C ASN A 130 9.58 -27.76 3.72
N VAL A 131 10.44 -27.05 2.99
CA VAL A 131 11.37 -27.63 2.00
C VAL A 131 12.81 -27.38 2.36
N ALA A 132 13.66 -28.37 2.11
CA ALA A 132 15.10 -28.26 2.25
C ALA A 132 15.73 -27.71 0.97
N LEU A 133 16.60 -26.70 1.12
CA LEU A 133 17.19 -25.95 0.02
C LEU A 133 18.67 -25.68 0.32
N CYS A 134 19.56 -25.85 -0.66
CA CYS A 134 20.92 -25.33 -0.53
C CYS A 134 20.86 -23.81 -0.36
N ILE A 135 21.68 -23.27 0.54
CA ILE A 135 21.64 -21.83 0.89
C ILE A 135 21.82 -20.94 -0.35
N VAL A 136 22.72 -21.33 -1.24
CA VAL A 136 22.96 -20.68 -2.53
C VAL A 136 23.20 -21.78 -3.57
N PRO A 137 22.69 -21.66 -4.81
CA PRO A 137 21.70 -20.66 -5.31
C PRO A 137 20.25 -21.13 -5.16
N CYS A 138 20.02 -22.32 -4.59
CA CYS A 138 18.72 -22.99 -4.61
C CYS A 138 17.65 -22.26 -3.79
N PHE A 139 18.06 -21.63 -2.68
CA PHE A 139 17.13 -20.88 -1.84
C PHE A 139 16.52 -19.70 -2.60
N GLU A 140 17.33 -18.92 -3.31
CA GLU A 140 16.83 -17.83 -4.14
C GLU A 140 15.96 -18.36 -5.27
N ARG A 141 16.48 -19.30 -6.06
CA ARG A 141 15.77 -19.86 -7.23
C ARG A 141 14.38 -20.40 -6.91
N TYR A 142 14.24 -21.13 -5.80
CA TYR A 142 12.95 -21.71 -5.40
C TYR A 142 11.89 -20.64 -5.10
N HIS A 143 12.28 -19.46 -4.62
CA HIS A 143 11.34 -18.40 -4.25
C HIS A 143 11.19 -17.31 -5.33
N THR A 144 11.99 -17.34 -6.41
CA THR A 144 11.95 -16.32 -7.46
C THR A 144 11.55 -16.86 -8.84
N VAL A 145 11.62 -18.17 -9.07
CA VAL A 145 11.33 -18.79 -10.38
C VAL A 145 10.20 -19.82 -10.24
N GLN A 146 9.21 -19.75 -11.14
CA GLN A 146 8.05 -20.65 -11.14
C GLN A 146 8.43 -22.11 -11.45
N ASP A 147 9.40 -22.32 -12.35
CA ASP A 147 9.94 -23.62 -12.75
C ASP A 147 11.44 -23.73 -12.42
N PHE A 148 11.75 -24.17 -11.20
CA PHE A 148 13.11 -24.39 -10.67
C PHE A 148 13.64 -25.81 -10.87
#